data_AF-A0A7J6C294-F1
#
_entry.id   AF-A0A7J6C294-F1
#
_cell.length_a   1.000
_cell.length_b   1.000
_cell.length_c   1.000
_cell.angle_alpha   90.00
_cell.angle_beta   90.00
_cell.angle_gamma   90.00
#
_symmetry.space_group_name_H-M   'P 1'
#
loop_
_entity.id
_entity.type
_entity.pdbx_description
1 polymer ?
#
loop_
_entity_poly.entity_id
_entity_poly.type
_entity_poly.pdbx_seq_one_letter_code
_entity_poly.pdbx_strand_id
1 'polypeptide(L)'
;MMKSKLQTLASRYHCPINDSLSECLRKIKEKHELCHISLEVKGYDFSLMVRSEAEIPSELKQTQENVTELSRATKSVTSISTKLREMIDSLLRDENSMISQIQDAVSRHQEQRRLLDNLQENLSEARRAKELSPKYRKEAGNLLNEAALLSGITP
;
A
#
# COMPACT_ATOMS: atom_id res chain seq x y z
N MET A 1 1.27 -2.26 -7.31
CA MET A 1 0.51 -1.91 -6.09
C MET A 1 0.72 -2.99 -5.03
N MET A 2 0.50 -2.72 -3.73
CA MET A 2 0.71 -3.71 -2.65
C MET A 2 0.05 -5.08 -2.94
N LYS A 3 -1.22 -5.07 -3.37
CA LYS A 3 -1.95 -6.29 -3.76
C LYS A 3 -1.26 -7.08 -4.88
N SER A 4 -0.68 -6.40 -5.88
CA SER A 4 0.04 -7.10 -6.95
C SER A 4 1.33 -7.75 -6.47
N LYS A 5 2.00 -7.16 -5.46
CA LYS A 5 3.21 -7.74 -4.86
C LYS A 5 2.89 -8.98 -4.02
N LEU A 6 1.78 -8.95 -3.28
CA LEU A 6 1.29 -10.15 -2.58
C LEU A 6 0.89 -11.25 -3.57
N GLN A 7 0.26 -10.89 -4.71
CA GLN A 7 -0.07 -11.85 -5.76
C GLN A 7 1.17 -12.49 -6.39
N THR A 8 2.24 -11.72 -6.62
CA THR A 8 3.52 -12.29 -7.11
C THR A 8 4.07 -13.35 -6.14
N LEU A 9 4.02 -13.08 -4.84
CA LEU A 9 4.42 -14.04 -3.81
C LEU A 9 3.50 -15.27 -3.81
N ALA A 10 2.19 -15.05 -3.88
CA ALA A 10 1.16 -16.09 -3.89
C ALA A 10 1.32 -17.04 -5.09
N SER A 11 1.51 -16.51 -6.30
CA SER A 11 1.68 -17.32 -7.50
C SER A 11 2.92 -18.23 -7.43
N ARG A 12 4.03 -17.77 -6.84
CA ARG A 12 5.27 -18.56 -6.74
C ARG A 12 5.12 -19.78 -5.84
N TYR A 13 4.45 -19.61 -4.70
CA TYR A 13 4.25 -20.68 -3.71
C TYR A 13 2.87 -21.34 -3.80
N HIS A 14 2.13 -21.07 -4.87
CA HIS A 14 0.76 -21.54 -5.08
C HIS A 14 -0.16 -21.25 -3.88
N CYS A 15 0.03 -20.10 -3.21
CA CYS A 15 -0.94 -19.62 -2.26
C CYS A 15 -2.20 -19.19 -3.03
N PRO A 16 -3.40 -19.50 -2.53
CA PRO A 16 -4.63 -18.90 -3.03
C PRO A 16 -4.52 -17.37 -3.17
N ILE A 17 -5.14 -16.82 -4.21
CA ILE A 17 -4.98 -15.41 -4.64
C ILE A 17 -5.53 -14.39 -3.61
N ASN A 18 -6.22 -14.88 -2.57
CA ASN A 18 -6.77 -14.10 -1.45
C ASN A 18 -6.21 -14.53 -0.09
N ASP A 19 -5.24 -15.43 -0.06
CA ASP A 19 -4.64 -15.88 1.19
C ASP A 19 -3.72 -14.80 1.77
N SER A 20 -3.63 -14.83 3.09
CA SER A 20 -2.88 -13.86 3.86
C SER A 20 -1.37 -14.17 3.85
N LEU A 21 -0.54 -13.24 4.32
CA LEU A 21 0.91 -13.43 4.35
C LEU A 21 1.32 -14.68 5.15
N SER A 22 0.56 -15.05 6.17
CA SER A 22 0.77 -16.22 7.03
C SER A 22 0.71 -17.53 6.24
N GLU A 23 -0.29 -17.70 5.37
CA GLU A 23 -0.44 -18.90 4.55
C GLU A 23 0.70 -19.03 3.54
N CYS A 24 1.09 -17.91 2.91
CA CYS A 24 2.28 -17.94 2.07
C CYS A 24 3.54 -18.26 2.85
N LEU A 25 3.72 -17.67 4.03
CA LEU A 25 4.88 -17.95 4.88
C LEU A 25 4.92 -19.43 5.31
N ARG A 26 3.78 -20.04 5.60
CA ARG A 26 3.68 -21.48 5.88
C ARG A 26 4.15 -22.31 4.69
N LYS A 27 3.64 -22.06 3.48
CA LYS A 27 4.07 -22.77 2.27
C LYS A 27 5.55 -22.57 1.93
N ILE A 28 6.08 -21.37 2.18
CA ILE A 28 7.51 -21.08 2.01
C ILE A 28 8.34 -21.96 2.96
N LYS A 29 7.94 -22.06 4.24
CA LYS A 29 8.60 -22.91 5.24
C LYS A 29 8.52 -24.40 4.87
N GLU A 30 7.36 -24.87 4.42
CA GLU A 30 7.16 -26.26 3.97
C GLU A 30 8.06 -26.61 2.78
N LYS A 31 8.16 -25.71 1.78
CA LYS A 31 9.00 -25.95 0.59
C LYS A 31 10.50 -25.92 0.90
N HIS A 32 10.92 -25.16 1.90
CA HIS A 32 12.32 -24.92 2.24
C HIS A 32 12.64 -25.36 3.68
N GLU A 33 12.25 -26.59 4.05
CA GLU A 33 12.33 -27.12 5.41
C GLU A 33 13.75 -27.13 6.01
N LEU A 34 14.77 -27.21 5.16
CA LEU A 34 16.19 -27.17 5.57
C LEU A 34 16.69 -25.74 5.87
N CYS A 35 15.85 -24.72 5.67
CA CYS A 35 16.16 -23.33 5.97
C CYS A 35 15.35 -22.86 7.17
N HIS A 36 16.01 -22.25 8.14
CA HIS A 36 15.34 -21.53 9.21
C HIS A 36 14.80 -20.20 8.68
N ILE A 37 13.49 -20.14 8.45
CA ILE A 37 12.78 -19.00 7.89
C ILE A 37 11.95 -18.31 8.97
N SER A 38 12.10 -16.99 9.09
CA SER A 38 11.34 -16.16 10.03
C SER A 38 11.02 -14.81 9.41
N LEU A 39 10.01 -14.13 9.95
CA LEU A 39 9.73 -12.75 9.59
C LEU A 39 10.28 -11.84 10.69
N GLU A 40 10.84 -10.71 10.30
CA GLU A 40 11.28 -9.66 11.22
C GLU A 40 10.52 -8.38 10.87
N VAL A 41 10.07 -7.63 11.89
CA VAL A 41 9.45 -6.29 11.73
C VAL A 41 10.32 -5.25 12.43
N LYS A 42 10.56 -4.13 11.75
CA LYS A 42 11.26 -2.94 12.25
C LYS A 42 10.47 -1.69 11.87
N GLY A 43 9.70 -1.18 12.81
CA GLY A 43 8.78 -0.06 12.56
C GLY A 43 7.71 -0.43 11.54
N TYR A 44 7.66 0.26 10.40
CA TYR A 44 6.75 -0.06 9.29
C TYR A 44 7.35 -1.02 8.26
N ASP A 45 8.62 -1.39 8.41
CA ASP A 45 9.31 -2.32 7.53
C ASP A 45 9.22 -3.74 8.09
N PHE A 46 9.16 -4.73 7.19
CA PHE A 46 9.24 -6.15 7.51
C PHE A 46 10.01 -6.89 6.43
N SER A 47 10.74 -7.93 6.82
CA SER A 47 11.62 -8.67 5.92
C SER A 47 11.65 -10.16 6.27
N LEU A 48 11.84 -10.98 5.24
CA LEU A 48 12.03 -12.42 5.41
C LEU A 48 13.48 -12.73 5.76
N MET A 49 13.69 -13.23 6.96
CA MET A 49 14.99 -13.67 7.46
C MET A 49 15.16 -15.16 7.19
N VAL A 50 16.26 -15.50 6.53
CA VAL A 50 16.59 -16.86 6.13
C VAL A 50 17.97 -17.20 6.68
N ARG A 51 18.06 -18.30 7.42
CA ARG A 51 19.33 -18.87 7.89
C ARG A 51 19.41 -20.31 7.41
N SER A 52 20.57 -20.70 6.90
CA SER A 52 20.85 -22.08 6.49
C SER A 52 22.34 -22.36 6.76
N GLU A 53 22.65 -23.60 7.11
CA GLU A 53 24.04 -24.09 7.16
C GLU A 53 24.61 -24.36 5.76
N ALA A 54 23.72 -24.48 4.76
CA ALA A 54 24.06 -24.63 3.35
C ALA A 54 23.81 -23.32 2.58
N GLU A 55 24.05 -23.35 1.27
CA GLU A 55 23.72 -22.22 0.40
C GLU A 55 22.20 -21.99 0.35
N ILE A 56 21.79 -20.74 0.57
CA ILE A 56 20.38 -20.33 0.45
C ILE A 56 19.94 -20.48 -1.02
N PRO A 57 18.86 -21.24 -1.31
CA PRO A 57 18.35 -21.41 -2.67
C PRO A 57 18.04 -20.07 -3.35
N SER A 58 18.35 -19.97 -4.65
CA SER A 58 18.11 -18.77 -5.46
C SER A 58 16.64 -18.33 -5.43
N GLU A 59 15.72 -19.29 -5.44
CA GLU A 59 14.28 -19.04 -5.29
C GLU A 59 13.97 -18.33 -3.97
N LEU A 60 14.61 -18.73 -2.87
CA LEU A 60 14.38 -18.17 -1.55
C LEU A 60 14.97 -16.76 -1.44
N LYS A 61 16.11 -16.48 -2.08
CA LYS A 61 16.66 -15.11 -2.22
C LYS A 61 15.68 -14.18 -2.94
N GLN A 62 15.11 -14.61 -4.07
CA GLN A 62 14.08 -13.84 -4.78
C GLN A 62 12.81 -13.66 -3.93
N THR A 63 12.51 -14.59 -3.04
CA THR A 63 11.37 -14.47 -2.13
C THR A 63 11.62 -13.43 -1.04
N GLN A 64 12.86 -13.30 -0.54
CA GLN A 64 13.25 -12.20 0.34
C GLN A 64 13.07 -10.83 -0.34
N GLU A 65 13.42 -10.72 -1.62
CA GLU A 65 13.20 -9.51 -2.42
C GLU A 65 11.70 -9.20 -2.56
N ASN A 66 10.86 -10.19 -2.91
CA ASN A 66 9.41 -10.01 -3.02
C ASN A 66 8.78 -9.52 -1.71
N VAL A 67 9.18 -10.09 -0.57
CA VAL A 67 8.70 -9.65 0.75
C VAL A 67 9.17 -8.23 1.06
N THR A 68 10.41 -7.89 0.68
CA THR A 68 10.95 -6.52 0.84
C THR A 68 10.16 -5.51 0.00
N GLU A 69 9.82 -5.84 -1.25
CA GLU A 69 8.99 -4.99 -2.09
C GLU A 69 7.57 -4.83 -1.56
N LEU A 70 6.99 -5.91 -1.04
CA LEU A 70 5.68 -5.88 -0.38
C LEU A 70 5.72 -4.95 0.84
N SER A 71 6.74 -5.07 1.67
CA SER A 71 6.96 -4.20 2.83
C SER A 71 7.07 -2.72 2.43
N ARG A 72 7.88 -2.40 1.43
CA ARG A 72 8.00 -1.03 0.91
C ARG A 72 6.67 -0.46 0.43
N ALA A 73 5.87 -1.27 -0.27
CA ALA A 73 4.54 -0.86 -0.72
C ALA A 73 3.60 -0.59 0.48
N THR A 74 3.59 -1.47 1.49
CA THR A 74 2.80 -1.32 2.72
C THR A 74 3.20 -0.08 3.51
N LYS A 75 4.51 0.13 3.69
CA LYS A 75 5.06 1.34 4.35
C LYS A 75 4.71 2.61 3.60
N SER A 76 4.77 2.60 2.27
CA SER A 76 4.43 3.77 1.46
C SER A 76 2.98 4.19 1.67
N VAL A 77 2.04 3.23 1.66
CA VAL A 77 0.62 3.50 1.95
C VAL A 77 0.47 4.00 3.39
N THR A 78 1.05 3.30 4.37
CA THR A 78 0.88 3.62 5.80
C THR A 78 1.41 5.01 6.14
N SER A 79 2.60 5.36 5.65
CA SER A 79 3.25 6.64 5.94
C SER A 79 2.55 7.84 5.30
N ILE A 80 2.00 7.70 4.09
CA ILE A 80 1.36 8.81 3.38
C ILE A 80 -0.12 8.97 3.70
N SER A 81 -0.80 7.92 4.18
CA SER A 81 -2.26 7.89 4.30
C SER A 81 -2.86 9.06 5.08
N THR A 82 -2.23 9.47 6.18
CA THR A 82 -2.73 10.58 7.00
C THR A 82 -2.57 11.91 6.27
N LYS A 83 -1.37 12.18 5.74
CA LYS A 83 -1.08 13.41 4.99
C LYS A 83 -1.97 13.54 3.76
N LEU A 84 -2.17 12.45 3.02
CA LEU A 84 -3.04 12.45 1.83
C LEU A 84 -4.48 12.81 2.20
N ARG A 85 -5.01 12.23 3.29
CA ARG A 85 -6.36 12.57 3.77
C ARG A 85 -6.49 14.05 4.14
N GLU A 86 -5.52 14.59 4.88
CA GLU A 86 -5.52 16.00 5.27
C GLU A 86 -5.45 16.94 4.06
N MET A 87 -4.61 16.62 3.06
CA MET A 87 -4.53 17.38 1.81
C MET A 87 -5.85 17.36 1.05
N ILE A 88 -6.49 16.19 0.91
CA ILE A 88 -7.78 16.07 0.26
C ILE A 88 -8.85 16.83 1.03
N ASP A 89 -8.90 16.71 2.36
CA ASP A 89 -9.85 17.41 3.19
C ASP A 89 -9.67 18.93 3.09
N SER A 90 -8.43 19.42 3.01
CA SER A 90 -8.16 20.83 2.79
C SER A 90 -8.67 21.30 1.44
N LEU A 91 -8.31 20.59 0.37
CA LEU A 91 -8.73 20.93 -0.99
C LEU A 91 -10.27 21.00 -1.11
N LEU A 92 -10.97 20.03 -0.51
CA LEU A 92 -12.44 19.98 -0.57
C LEU A 92 -13.12 21.05 0.29
N ARG A 93 -12.49 21.48 1.40
CA ARG A 93 -13.01 22.60 2.20
C ARG A 93 -12.96 23.93 1.43
N ASP A 94 -11.96 24.09 0.57
CA ASP A 94 -11.72 25.34 -0.16
C ASP A 94 -12.49 25.41 -1.50
N GLU A 95 -13.31 24.41 -1.82
CA GLU A 95 -14.07 24.31 -3.09
C GLU A 95 -14.80 25.60 -3.48
N ASN A 96 -15.66 26.11 -2.59
CA ASN A 96 -16.44 27.32 -2.86
C ASN A 96 -15.53 28.54 -3.09
N SER A 97 -14.44 28.65 -2.33
CA SER A 97 -13.48 29.74 -2.50
C SER A 97 -12.79 29.67 -3.85
N MET A 98 -12.36 28.47 -4.29
CA MET A 98 -11.74 28.28 -5.59
C MET A 98 -12.69 28.60 -6.75
N ILE A 99 -13.98 28.23 -6.63
CA ILE A 99 -15.01 28.56 -7.62
C ILE A 99 -15.17 30.09 -7.72
N SER A 100 -15.34 30.79 -6.59
CA SER A 100 -15.48 32.25 -6.57
C SER A 100 -14.25 32.94 -7.15
N GLN A 101 -13.04 32.48 -6.81
CA GLN A 101 -11.79 33.04 -7.36
C GLN A 101 -11.71 32.96 -8.89
N ILE A 102 -12.12 31.82 -9.49
CA ILE A 102 -12.19 31.70 -10.96
C ILE A 102 -13.25 32.64 -11.53
N GLN A 103 -14.39 32.74 -10.87
CA GLN A 103 -15.49 33.59 -11.32
C GLN A 103 -15.10 35.07 -11.34
N ASP A 104 -14.41 35.53 -10.29
CA ASP A 104 -13.98 36.92 -10.13
C ASP A 104 -12.79 37.29 -11.02
N ALA A 105 -11.85 36.35 -11.23
CA ALA A 105 -10.62 36.63 -11.97
C ALA A 105 -10.79 36.56 -13.50
N VAL A 106 -11.78 35.82 -14.01
CA VAL A 106 -11.89 35.50 -15.44
C VAL A 106 -13.15 36.11 -16.04
N SER A 107 -12.99 37.23 -16.73
CA SER A 107 -14.07 37.96 -17.38
C SER A 107 -14.59 37.30 -18.68
N ARG A 108 -13.78 36.48 -19.33
CA ARG A 108 -14.17 35.76 -20.55
C ARG A 108 -14.94 34.49 -20.19
N HIS A 109 -16.25 34.50 -20.45
CA HIS A 109 -17.15 33.39 -20.10
C HIS A 109 -16.71 32.00 -20.63
N GLN A 110 -16.18 31.90 -21.86
CA GLN A 110 -15.70 30.60 -22.39
C GLN A 110 -14.51 30.05 -21.58
N GLU A 111 -13.56 30.91 -21.22
CA GLU A 111 -12.37 30.53 -20.46
C GLU A 111 -12.74 30.22 -19.00
N GLN A 112 -13.63 31.02 -18.42
CA GLN A 112 -14.18 30.79 -17.09
C GLN A 112 -14.84 29.41 -17.00
N ARG A 113 -15.70 29.05 -17.99
CA ARG A 113 -16.34 27.74 -18.05
C ARG A 113 -15.32 26.61 -18.12
N ARG A 114 -14.33 26.71 -19.01
CA ARG A 114 -13.25 25.71 -19.15
C ARG A 114 -12.50 25.47 -17.84
N LEU A 115 -12.21 26.54 -17.09
CA LEU A 115 -11.50 26.44 -15.80
C LEU A 115 -12.39 25.85 -14.70
N LEU A 116 -13.68 26.20 -14.67
CA LEU A 116 -14.63 25.63 -13.73
C LEU A 116 -14.84 24.14 -13.98
N ASP A 117 -14.98 23.72 -15.22
CA ASP A 117 -15.12 22.30 -15.59
C ASP A 117 -13.88 21.51 -15.14
N ASN A 118 -12.67 22.01 -15.42
CA ASN A 118 -11.42 21.40 -14.96
C ASN A 118 -11.34 21.31 -13.41
N LEU A 119 -11.77 22.36 -12.70
CA LEU A 119 -11.81 22.36 -11.24
C LEU A 119 -12.77 21.29 -10.73
N GLN A 120 -13.96 21.18 -11.32
CA GLN A 120 -14.96 20.18 -10.96
C GLN A 120 -14.45 18.75 -11.17
N GLU A 121 -13.77 18.48 -12.29
CA GLU A 121 -13.12 17.20 -12.54
C GLU A 121 -12.08 16.86 -11.45
N ASN A 122 -11.20 17.81 -11.12
CA ASN A 122 -10.19 17.61 -10.08
C ASN A 122 -10.81 17.37 -8.69
N LEU A 123 -11.86 18.12 -8.33
CA LEU A 123 -12.58 17.93 -7.07
C LEU A 123 -13.31 16.59 -7.03
N SER A 124 -13.85 16.13 -8.16
CA SER A 124 -14.46 14.81 -8.29
C SER A 124 -13.45 13.69 -8.00
N GLU A 125 -12.26 13.74 -8.61
CA GLU A 125 -11.20 12.77 -8.33
C GLU A 125 -10.67 12.86 -6.90
N ALA A 126 -10.60 14.06 -6.31
CA ALA A 126 -10.26 14.22 -4.90
C ALA A 126 -11.28 13.55 -3.97
N ARG A 127 -12.58 13.69 -4.24
CA ARG A 127 -13.64 12.98 -3.50
C ARG A 127 -13.52 11.47 -3.66
N ARG A 128 -13.31 10.99 -4.89
CA ARG A 128 -13.09 9.57 -5.17
C ARG A 128 -11.87 9.02 -4.41
N ALA A 129 -10.77 9.78 -4.36
CA ALA A 129 -9.60 9.42 -3.57
C ALA A 129 -9.90 9.39 -2.06
N LYS A 130 -10.70 10.34 -1.56
CA LYS A 130 -11.17 10.36 -0.16
C LYS A 130 -11.95 9.10 0.20
N GLU A 131 -12.82 8.64 -0.69
CA GLU A 131 -13.64 7.44 -0.50
C GLU A 131 -12.82 6.14 -0.55
N LEU A 132 -11.83 6.06 -1.45
CA LEU A 132 -11.03 4.84 -1.63
C LEU A 132 -9.86 4.71 -0.66
N SER A 133 -9.25 5.83 -0.23
CA SER A 133 -8.07 5.83 0.64
C SER A 133 -8.20 5.04 1.95
N PRO A 134 -9.35 5.03 2.67
CA PRO A 134 -9.51 4.26 3.91
C PRO A 134 -9.38 2.76 3.67
N LYS A 135 -9.84 2.26 2.51
CA LYS A 135 -9.72 0.85 2.14
C LYS A 135 -8.25 0.46 2.00
N TYR A 136 -7.47 1.22 1.23
CA TYR A 136 -6.04 0.95 1.05
C TYR A 136 -5.26 1.07 2.36
N ARG A 137 -5.59 2.07 3.20
CA ARG A 137 -5.01 2.21 4.53
C ARG A 137 -5.30 0.98 5.40
N LYS A 138 -6.56 0.50 5.40
CA LYS A 138 -6.97 -0.69 6.16
C LYS A 138 -6.24 -1.94 5.68
N GLU A 139 -6.15 -2.15 4.37
CA GLU A 139 -5.42 -3.30 3.80
C GLU A 139 -3.93 -3.27 4.18
N ALA A 140 -3.28 -2.10 4.10
CA ALA A 140 -1.88 -1.95 4.51
C ALA A 140 -1.69 -2.18 6.01
N GLY A 141 -2.58 -1.63 6.85
CA GLY A 141 -2.56 -1.85 8.30
C GLY A 141 -2.76 -3.32 8.69
N ASN A 142 -3.71 -4.01 8.04
CA ASN A 142 -3.94 -5.43 8.27
C ASN A 142 -2.71 -6.27 7.95
N LEU A 143 -2.06 -6.00 6.81
CA LEU A 143 -0.85 -6.73 6.40
C LEU A 143 0.34 -6.46 7.35
N LEU A 144 0.50 -5.22 7.82
CA LEU A 144 1.53 -4.88 8.79
C LEU A 144 1.28 -5.57 10.15
N ASN A 145 0.04 -5.58 10.62
CA ASN A 145 -0.35 -6.27 11.84
C ASN A 145 -0.12 -7.79 11.71
N GLU A 146 -0.48 -8.36 10.56
CA GLU A 146 -0.19 -9.77 10.27
C GLU A 146 1.32 -10.05 10.32
N ALA A 147 2.14 -9.20 9.70
CA ALA A 147 3.59 -9.32 9.75
C ALA A 147 4.14 -9.21 11.18
N ALA A 148 3.60 -8.32 12.01
CA ALA A 148 3.99 -8.18 13.41
C ALA A 148 3.70 -9.48 14.20
N LEU A 149 2.48 -10.02 14.06
CA LEU A 149 2.09 -11.29 14.70
C LEU A 149 2.99 -12.45 14.25
N LEU A 150 3.29 -12.55 12.95
CA LEU A 150 4.18 -13.57 12.39
C LEU A 150 5.63 -13.45 12.85
N SER A 151 6.04 -12.25 13.30
CA SER A 151 7.36 -11.97 13.84
C SER A 151 7.42 -12.10 15.37
N GLY A 152 6.33 -12.53 16.01
CA GLY A 152 6.24 -12.66 17.47
C GLY A 152 6.07 -11.33 18.20
N ILE A 153 5.75 -10.24 17.50
CA ILE A 153 5.41 -8.96 18.11
C ILE A 153 3.90 -8.95 18.34
N THR A 154 3.49 -8.97 19.61
CA THR A 154 2.11 -8.74 20.01
C THR A 154 1.85 -7.22 20.07
N PRO A 155 0.84 -6.68 19.36
CA PRO A 155 0.47 -5.27 19.42
C PRO A 155 0.03 -4.80 20.81
#